data_AF-A0A5E5QKZ8-F1
#
_entry.id   AF-A0A5E5QKZ8-F1
#
_cell.length_a   1.000
_cell.length_b   1.000
_cell.length_c   1.000
_cell.angle_alpha   90.00
_cell.angle_beta   90.00
_cell.angle_gamma   90.00
#
_symmetry.space_group_name_H-M   'P 1'
#
loop_
_entity.id
_entity.type
_entity.pdbx_description
1 polymer ?
#
loop_
_entity_poly.entity_id
_entity_poly.type
_entity_poly.pdbx_seq_one_letter_code
_entity_poly.pdbx_strand_id
1 'polypeptide(L)'
;MLLQLQAMPLHIVANNTNTTIITNTANIIDLKKWVDIDGNGSDADLTSWDVSHVTDASRAFFDATTFNQNIGNWDVRKVTNMSHMFLNANAFNQNIGSWDVGKVTDM
;
A
#
# COMPACT_ATOMS: atom_id res chain seq x y z
N MET A 1 -18.60 7.57 19.57
CA MET A 1 -17.15 7.70 19.30
C MET A 1 -16.92 7.15 17.91
N LEU A 2 -17.10 8.00 16.88
CA LEU A 2 -16.98 7.60 15.48
C LEU A 2 -15.51 7.63 15.07
N LEU A 3 -14.97 6.48 14.65
CA LEU A 3 -13.72 6.41 13.89
C LEU A 3 -13.95 7.13 12.55
N GLN A 4 -13.41 8.35 12.44
CA GLN A 4 -13.31 9.07 11.17
C GLN A 4 -12.23 8.40 10.32
N LEU A 5 -12.63 7.39 9.54
CA LEU A 5 -11.82 6.87 8.43
C LEU A 5 -11.85 7.93 7.32
N GLN A 6 -10.95 8.91 7.38
CA GLN A 6 -10.84 9.92 6.32
C GLN A 6 -10.32 9.26 5.03
N ALA A 7 -11.15 9.33 4.00
CA ALA A 7 -10.91 8.83 2.66
C ALA A 7 -9.65 9.45 2.02
N MET A 8 -8.82 8.62 1.37
CA MET A 8 -7.68 9.09 0.55
C MET A 8 -8.22 9.60 -0.79
N PRO A 9 -7.96 10.83 -1.25
CA PRO A 9 -8.42 11.27 -2.57
C PRO A 9 -7.67 10.57 -3.73
N LEU A 10 -8.42 10.13 -4.74
CA LEU A 10 -7.99 9.44 -5.97
C LEU A 10 -6.80 10.10 -6.73
N HIS A 11 -6.58 11.41 -6.53
CA HIS A 11 -5.60 12.19 -7.28
C HIS A 11 -4.20 12.25 -6.63
N ILE A 12 -4.05 11.79 -5.37
CA ILE A 12 -2.79 11.90 -4.61
C ILE A 12 -1.83 10.75 -4.92
N VAL A 13 -2.37 9.62 -5.39
CA VAL A 13 -1.64 8.35 -5.38
C VAL A 13 -0.94 8.03 -6.72
N ALA A 14 -1.29 8.76 -7.79
CA ALA A 14 -0.85 8.43 -9.14
C ALA A 14 0.66 8.68 -9.43
N ASN A 15 1.39 9.44 -8.60
CA ASN A 15 2.82 9.74 -8.80
C ASN A 15 3.55 9.87 -7.44
N ASN A 16 3.97 8.78 -6.80
CA ASN A 16 4.70 8.84 -5.51
C ASN A 16 6.13 9.42 -5.68
N THR A 17 6.19 10.71 -6.02
CA THR A 17 7.33 11.61 -5.92
C THR A 17 7.02 12.60 -4.82
N ASN A 18 7.71 12.40 -3.70
CA ASN A 18 7.60 13.15 -2.45
C ASN A 18 7.98 14.64 -2.64
N THR A 19 7.05 15.48 -3.09
CA THR A 19 7.21 16.94 -3.03
C THR A 19 5.93 17.60 -2.54
N THR A 20 5.87 17.79 -1.22
CA THR A 20 5.41 19.05 -0.63
C THR A 20 4.03 19.53 -1.10
N ILE A 21 2.94 18.82 -0.77
CA ILE A 21 1.61 19.41 -0.52
C ILE A 21 0.66 18.37 0.14
N ILE A 22 0.49 18.52 1.46
CA ILE A 22 -0.79 18.43 2.20
C ILE A 22 -1.59 17.10 2.18
N THR A 23 -1.02 16.00 2.70
CA THR A 23 -1.53 15.17 3.83
C THR A 23 -0.64 13.95 4.02
N ASN A 24 0.07 13.95 5.15
CA ASN A 24 0.83 12.82 5.69
C ASN A 24 -0.13 11.65 5.96
N THR A 25 -0.41 10.83 4.93
CA THR A 25 -1.27 9.66 5.14
C THR A 25 -0.37 8.58 5.71
N ALA A 26 -0.40 8.44 7.03
CA ALA A 26 0.30 7.37 7.74
C ALA A 26 -0.17 5.95 7.31
N ASN A 27 -1.11 5.84 6.37
CA ASN A 27 -1.83 4.62 6.07
C ASN A 27 -1.97 4.44 4.54
N ILE A 28 -1.86 3.20 4.05
CA ILE A 28 -2.12 2.76 2.67
C ILE A 28 -3.18 1.66 2.66
N ILE A 29 -4.41 2.01 3.06
CA ILE A 29 -5.49 1.05 3.29
C ILE A 29 -6.40 0.97 2.06
N ASP A 30 -6.77 -0.25 1.65
CA ASP A 30 -7.65 -0.52 0.51
C ASP A 30 -7.19 0.20 -0.79
N LEU A 31 -5.92 0.08 -1.19
CA LEU A 31 -5.36 0.89 -2.30
C LEU A 31 -6.15 0.78 -3.60
N LYS A 32 -6.76 -0.38 -3.90
CA LYS A 32 -7.63 -0.57 -5.07
C LYS A 32 -8.75 0.46 -5.21
N LYS A 33 -9.20 1.08 -4.10
CA LYS A 33 -10.23 2.12 -4.14
C LYS A 33 -9.73 3.43 -4.76
N TRP A 34 -8.42 3.64 -4.77
CA TRP A 34 -7.79 4.92 -5.08
C TRP A 34 -6.77 4.82 -6.22
N VAL A 35 -6.31 3.61 -6.51
CA VAL A 35 -5.22 3.31 -7.41
C VAL A 35 -5.63 2.17 -8.30
N ASP A 36 -5.47 2.36 -9.60
CA ASP A 36 -5.64 1.29 -10.57
C ASP A 36 -4.47 0.30 -10.42
N ILE A 37 -4.74 -0.85 -9.82
CA ILE A 37 -3.80 -1.95 -9.58
C ILE A 37 -4.47 -3.31 -9.86
N ASP A 38 -5.64 -3.29 -10.51
CA ASP A 38 -6.47 -4.47 -10.71
C ASP A 38 -6.33 -5.09 -12.11
N GLY A 39 -5.42 -4.56 -12.93
CA GLY A 39 -5.13 -5.07 -14.26
C GLY A 39 -6.17 -4.68 -15.32
N ASN A 40 -7.16 -3.85 -14.98
CA ASN A 40 -8.17 -3.36 -15.92
C ASN A 40 -7.78 -2.02 -16.56
N GLY A 41 -6.55 -1.88 -17.04
CA GLY A 41 -6.12 -0.63 -17.65
C GLY A 41 -4.62 -0.44 -17.67
N SER A 42 -4.21 0.83 -17.49
CA SER A 42 -2.81 1.19 -17.26
C SER A 42 -2.60 1.25 -15.75
N ASP A 43 -2.21 0.11 -15.17
CA ASP A 43 -1.89 0.02 -13.74
C ASP A 43 -0.88 1.09 -13.33
N ALA A 44 -1.09 1.68 -12.16
CA ALA A 44 -0.12 2.58 -11.56
C ALA A 44 1.18 1.83 -11.24
N ASP A 45 2.32 2.42 -11.55
CA ASP A 45 3.62 1.87 -11.15
C ASP A 45 3.88 2.13 -9.66
N LEU A 46 3.94 1.05 -8.89
CA LEU A 46 4.18 1.05 -7.44
C LEU A 46 5.65 0.79 -7.08
N THR A 47 6.50 0.45 -8.05
CA THR A 47 7.87 -0.03 -7.81
C THR A 47 8.77 1.04 -7.19
N SER A 48 8.48 2.32 -7.43
CA SER A 48 9.25 3.46 -6.93
C SER A 48 8.59 4.22 -5.77
N TRP A 49 7.54 3.66 -5.17
CA TRP A 49 6.83 4.32 -4.09
C TRP A 49 7.64 4.41 -2.80
N ASP A 50 7.71 5.62 -2.22
CA ASP A 50 8.16 5.82 -0.84
C ASP A 50 7.02 5.51 0.14
N VAL A 51 7.20 4.44 0.92
CA VAL A 51 6.30 4.02 2.00
C VAL A 51 6.97 4.08 3.39
N SER A 52 8.15 4.69 3.50
CA SER A 52 8.96 4.75 4.74
C SER A 52 8.31 5.52 5.90
N HIS A 53 7.16 6.16 5.64
CA HIS A 53 6.36 6.93 6.57
C HIS A 53 5.10 6.18 7.04
N VAL A 54 4.74 5.08 6.36
CA VAL A 54 3.50 4.35 6.58
C VAL A 54 3.56 3.55 7.87
N THR A 55 2.49 3.59 8.64
CA THR A 55 2.21 2.82 9.85
C THR A 55 1.10 1.78 9.67
N ASP A 56 0.15 1.98 8.75
CA ASP A 56 -0.92 1.00 8.47
C ASP A 56 -0.96 0.65 6.98
N ALA A 57 -0.71 -0.61 6.65
CA ALA A 57 -0.80 -1.17 5.31
C ALA A 57 -1.89 -2.26 5.21
N SER A 58 -2.84 -2.26 6.16
CA SER A 58 -3.94 -3.21 6.16
C SER A 58 -4.73 -3.14 4.86
N ARG A 59 -5.05 -4.30 4.31
CA ARG A 59 -5.84 -4.44 3.09
C ARG A 59 -5.30 -3.66 1.87
N ALA A 60 -4.02 -3.26 1.85
CA ALA A 60 -3.46 -2.46 0.76
C ALA A 60 -3.73 -3.10 -0.61
N PHE A 61 -3.54 -4.42 -0.72
CA PHE A 61 -3.77 -5.20 -1.94
C PHE A 61 -4.93 -6.19 -1.81
N PHE A 62 -5.89 -5.91 -0.91
CA PHE A 62 -7.07 -6.75 -0.72
C PHE A 62 -7.84 -6.91 -2.03
N ASP A 63 -8.12 -8.15 -2.43
CA ASP A 63 -8.76 -8.52 -3.70
C ASP A 63 -8.01 -8.04 -4.97
N ALA A 64 -6.74 -7.66 -4.88
CA ALA A 64 -5.93 -7.28 -6.04
C ALA A 64 -5.44 -8.53 -6.79
N THR A 65 -6.39 -9.28 -7.36
CA THR A 65 -6.19 -10.65 -7.87
C THR A 65 -5.11 -10.77 -8.93
N THR A 66 -4.84 -9.70 -9.68
CA THR A 66 -3.86 -9.60 -10.77
C THR A 66 -2.57 -8.88 -10.37
N PHE A 67 -2.51 -8.28 -9.17
CA PHE A 67 -1.36 -7.51 -8.71
C PHE A 67 -0.11 -8.38 -8.55
N ASN A 68 0.98 -8.01 -9.22
CA ASN A 68 2.25 -8.73 -9.16
C ASN A 68 3.47 -7.80 -9.37
N GLN A 69 3.35 -6.51 -9.06
CA GLN A 69 4.47 -5.57 -9.23
C GLN A 69 5.52 -5.74 -8.13
N ASN A 70 6.80 -5.54 -8.49
CA ASN A 70 7.90 -5.69 -7.55
C ASN A 70 7.94 -4.55 -6.52
N ILE A 71 7.47 -4.84 -5.31
CA ILE A 71 7.50 -3.95 -4.14
C ILE A 71 8.54 -4.38 -3.10
N GLY A 72 9.49 -5.25 -3.45
CA GLY A 72 10.53 -5.73 -2.53
C GLY A 72 11.43 -4.62 -1.98
N ASN A 73 11.48 -3.48 -2.66
CA ASN A 73 12.26 -2.29 -2.26
C ASN A 73 11.54 -1.35 -1.27
N TRP A 74 10.28 -1.61 -0.95
CA TRP A 74 9.53 -0.78 0.00
C TRP A 74 10.14 -0.83 1.41
N ASP A 75 10.36 0.35 2.03
CA ASP A 75 10.77 0.46 3.42
C ASP A 75 9.54 0.40 4.35
N VAL A 76 9.25 -0.79 4.88
CA VAL A 76 8.08 -1.03 5.75
C VAL A 76 8.39 -0.95 7.24
N ARG A 77 9.57 -0.47 7.66
CA ARG A 77 10.03 -0.50 9.06
C ARG A 77 9.16 0.26 10.06
N LYS A 78 8.28 1.14 9.59
CA LYS A 78 7.33 1.88 10.43
C LYS A 78 5.94 1.26 10.47
N VAL A 79 5.66 0.28 9.61
CA VAL A 79 4.36 -0.38 9.53
C VAL A 79 4.14 -1.22 10.78
N THR A 80 2.99 -1.02 11.42
CA THR A 80 2.53 -1.75 12.60
C THR A 80 1.34 -2.67 12.28
N ASN A 81 0.62 -2.42 11.19
CA ASN A 81 -0.55 -3.20 10.77
C ASN A 81 -0.43 -3.62 9.31
N MET A 82 -0.43 -4.92 9.03
CA MET A 82 -0.44 -5.54 7.70
C MET A 82 -1.64 -6.48 7.51
N SER A 83 -2.64 -6.41 8.41
CA SER A 83 -3.81 -7.30 8.38
C SER A 83 -4.45 -7.34 6.99
N HIS A 84 -4.60 -8.55 6.46
CA HIS A 84 -5.22 -8.79 5.15
C HIS A 84 -4.55 -8.06 3.96
N MET A 85 -3.30 -7.59 4.10
CA MET A 85 -2.62 -6.78 3.07
C MET A 85 -2.61 -7.45 1.70
N PHE A 86 -2.40 -8.77 1.64
CA PHE A 86 -2.40 -9.57 0.41
C PHE A 86 -3.55 -10.58 0.32
N LEU A 87 -4.60 -10.43 1.14
CA LEU A 87 -5.73 -11.34 1.10
C LEU A 87 -6.39 -11.27 -0.29
N ASN A 88 -6.50 -12.42 -0.96
CA ASN A 88 -6.97 -12.60 -2.34
C ASN A 88 -6.12 -11.93 -3.45
N ALA A 89 -4.89 -11.50 -3.15
CA ALA A 89 -3.92 -11.04 -4.15
C ALA A 89 -3.25 -12.23 -4.87
N ASN A 90 -4.03 -13.03 -5.58
CA ASN A 90 -3.66 -14.37 -6.04
C ASN A 90 -2.45 -14.43 -6.99
N ALA A 91 -2.23 -13.38 -7.79
CA ALA A 91 -1.10 -13.32 -8.71
C ALA A 91 0.22 -12.89 -8.05
N PHE A 92 0.19 -12.39 -6.81
CA PHE A 92 1.37 -11.82 -6.17
C PHE A 92 2.41 -12.90 -5.86
N ASN A 93 3.59 -12.76 -6.49
CA ASN A 93 4.71 -13.68 -6.33
C ASN A 93 6.05 -12.94 -6.42
N GLN A 94 6.18 -11.85 -5.68
CA GLN A 94 7.39 -11.04 -5.64
C GLN A 94 8.17 -11.28 -4.34
N ASN A 95 9.50 -11.16 -4.41
CA ASN A 95 10.35 -11.32 -3.24
C ASN A 95 10.19 -10.12 -2.29
N ILE A 96 9.68 -10.39 -1.09
CA ILE A 96 9.56 -9.43 0.01
C ILE A 96 10.32 -9.88 1.26
N GLY A 97 11.23 -10.85 1.13
CA GLY A 97 12.01 -11.39 2.25
C GLY A 97 13.00 -10.40 2.87
N SER A 98 13.26 -9.26 2.21
CA SER A 98 14.07 -8.15 2.72
C SER A 98 13.31 -7.19 3.63
N TRP A 99 11.99 -7.31 3.73
CA TRP A 99 11.18 -6.42 4.55
C TRP A 99 11.47 -6.62 6.03
N ASP A 100 11.88 -5.54 6.72
CA ASP A 100 11.96 -5.51 8.18
C ASP A 100 10.56 -5.26 8.76
N VAL A 101 9.92 -6.36 9.17
CA VAL A 101 8.58 -6.39 9.76
C VAL A 101 8.62 -6.39 11.30
N GLY A 102 9.75 -6.02 11.92
CA GLY A 102 9.93 -6.09 13.38
C GLY A 102 8.98 -5.22 14.21
N LYS A 103 8.31 -4.24 13.59
CA LYS A 103 7.28 -3.40 14.24
C LYS A 103 5.85 -3.85 13.99
N VAL A 104 5.64 -4.84 13.13
CA VAL A 104 4.28 -5.30 12.81
C VAL A 104 3.71 -6.06 13.99
N THR A 105 2.52 -5.64 14.43
CA THR A 105 1.78 -6.24 15.54
C THR A 105 0.49 -6.94 15.08
N ASP A 106 0.07 -6.71 13.83
CA ASP A 106 -1.14 -7.29 13.23
C ASP A 106 -0.85 -7.70 11.77
N MET A 107 -1.18 -8.95 11.38
CA MET A 107 -0.79 -9.63 10.12
C MET A 107 -1.97 -10.35 9.47
#